data_AF-A0A5C7ASL5-F1
#
_entry.id   AF-A0A5C7ASL5-F1
#
_cell.length_a   1.000
_cell.length_b   1.000
_cell.length_c   1.000
_cell.angle_alpha   90.00
_cell.angle_beta   90.00
_cell.angle_gamma   90.00
#
_symmetry.space_group_name_H-M   'P 1'
#
loop_
_entity.id
_entity.type
_entity.pdbx_description
1 polymer ?
#
loop_
_entity_poly.entity_id
_entity_poly.type
_entity_poly.pdbx_seq_one_letter_code
_entity_poly.pdbx_strand_id
1 'polypeptide(L)'
;MHAKKLLIISILLTFTASLMIYIKLSYFFWSSKFDYIFNLSTGIFLMAALLALIVCIKSSIQFYNTQKFQWLWFFSTTLAISFITAFVYYLINK
;
A
#
# COMPACT_ATOMS: atom_id res chain seq x y z
N MET A 1 17.65 0.64 10.70
CA MET A 1 17.65 -0.57 9.85
C MET A 1 16.25 -1.14 9.59
N HIS A 2 15.28 -1.04 10.53
CA HIS A 2 13.93 -1.60 10.36
C HIS A 2 13.02 -0.89 9.35
N ALA A 3 13.10 0.45 9.20
CA ALA A 3 12.20 1.20 8.32
C ALA A 3 12.33 0.82 6.83
N LYS A 4 13.55 0.54 6.35
CA LYS A 4 13.81 0.05 4.99
C LYS A 4 13.12 -1.31 4.74
N LYS A 5 13.26 -2.24 5.68
CA LYS A 5 12.62 -3.57 5.59
C LYS A 5 11.10 -3.44 5.55
N LEU A 6 10.52 -2.61 6.40
CA LEU A 6 9.06 -2.37 6.44
C LEU A 6 8.55 -1.76 5.12
N LEU A 7 9.30 -0.84 4.51
CA LEU A 7 8.95 -0.25 3.23
C LEU A 7 9.00 -1.29 2.10
N ILE A 8 10.03 -2.15 2.07
CA ILE A 8 10.13 -3.26 1.11
C ILE A 8 8.95 -4.24 1.27
N ILE A 9 8.60 -4.59 2.51
CA ILE A 9 7.46 -5.47 2.80
C ILE A 9 6.15 -4.81 2.33
N SER A 10 5.97 -3.51 2.57
CA SER A 10 4.81 -2.76 2.08
C SER A 10 4.72 -2.81 0.55
N ILE A 11 5.82 -2.57 -0.17
CA ILE A 11 5.85 -2.66 -1.64
C ILE A 11 5.48 -4.08 -2.10
N LEU A 12 6.07 -5.11 -1.49
CA LEU A 12 5.76 -6.50 -1.82
C LEU A 12 4.28 -6.84 -1.61
N LEU A 13 3.70 -6.42 -0.50
CA LEU A 13 2.26 -6.61 -0.22
C LEU A 13 1.38 -5.86 -1.23
N THR A 14 1.79 -4.65 -1.62
CA THR A 14 1.08 -3.87 -2.63
C THR A 14 1.10 -4.57 -3.99
N PHE A 15 2.26 -5.13 -4.35
CA PHE A 15 2.44 -5.88 -5.57
C PHE A 15 1.60 -7.16 -5.58
N THR A 16 1.62 -7.94 -4.49
CA THR A 16 0.82 -9.17 -4.40
C THR A 16 -0.67 -8.88 -4.44
N ALA A 17 -1.16 -7.86 -3.74
CA ALA A 17 -2.56 -7.43 -3.82
C ALA A 17 -2.95 -7.02 -5.26
N SER A 18 -2.14 -6.18 -5.88
CA SER A 18 -2.38 -5.74 -7.27
C SER A 18 -2.42 -6.92 -8.24
N LEU A 19 -1.54 -7.90 -8.05
CA LEU A 19 -1.48 -9.11 -8.87
C LEU A 19 -2.73 -9.99 -8.66
N MET A 20 -3.22 -10.13 -7.41
CA MET A 20 -4.48 -10.83 -7.13
C MET A 20 -5.69 -10.15 -7.79
N ILE A 21 -5.75 -8.81 -7.77
CA ILE A 21 -6.78 -8.02 -8.47
C ILE A 21 -6.66 -8.23 -9.99
N TYR A 22 -5.44 -8.16 -10.54
CA TYR A 22 -5.20 -8.37 -11.97
C TYR A 22 -5.61 -9.77 -12.43
N ILE A 23 -5.25 -10.81 -11.66
CA ILE A 23 -5.72 -12.18 -11.90
C ILE A 23 -7.25 -12.18 -11.89
N LYS A 24 -7.91 -11.61 -10.88
CA LYS A 24 -9.37 -11.55 -10.87
C LYS A 24 -9.91 -10.85 -12.12
N LEU A 25 -9.42 -9.67 -12.49
CA LEU A 25 -9.85 -8.95 -13.70
C LEU A 25 -9.64 -9.75 -14.99
N SER A 26 -8.54 -10.48 -15.08
CA SER A 26 -8.22 -11.33 -16.23
C SER A 26 -9.14 -12.57 -16.29
N TYR A 27 -9.47 -13.15 -15.13
CA TYR A 27 -10.36 -14.30 -15.00
C TYR A 27 -11.84 -13.91 -14.83
N PHE A 28 -12.19 -12.62 -14.74
CA PHE A 28 -13.55 -12.12 -14.55
C PHE A 28 -14.46 -12.44 -15.75
N PHE A 29 -13.86 -12.82 -16.89
CA PHE A 29 -14.58 -13.43 -18.00
C PHE A 29 -15.14 -14.84 -17.70
N TRP A 30 -14.84 -15.47 -16.54
CA TRP A 30 -15.14 -16.90 -16.38
C TRP A 30 -15.83 -17.41 -15.11
N SER A 31 -15.93 -16.70 -13.99
CA SER A 31 -16.85 -17.14 -12.91
C SER A 31 -17.05 -16.17 -11.73
N SER A 32 -18.28 -16.07 -11.24
CA SER A 32 -18.71 -15.27 -10.08
C SER A 32 -18.19 -15.76 -8.71
N LYS A 33 -17.52 -16.92 -8.61
CA LYS A 33 -17.14 -17.53 -7.31
C LYS A 33 -15.90 -16.92 -6.64
N PHE A 34 -15.27 -15.91 -7.23
CA PHE A 34 -13.99 -15.35 -6.76
C PHE A 34 -14.07 -14.02 -6.00
N ASP A 35 -15.23 -13.65 -5.45
CA ASP A 35 -15.34 -12.42 -4.64
C ASP A 35 -14.48 -12.44 -3.37
N TYR A 36 -14.18 -13.64 -2.85
CA TYR A 36 -13.25 -13.80 -1.74
C TYR A 36 -11.83 -13.31 -2.06
N ILE A 37 -11.33 -13.51 -3.29
CA ILE A 37 -10.00 -13.03 -3.71
C ILE A 37 -9.94 -11.51 -3.68
N PHE A 38 -11.03 -10.84 -4.07
CA PHE A 38 -11.10 -9.38 -4.05
C PHE A 38 -11.08 -8.83 -2.63
N ASN A 39 -11.86 -9.42 -1.73
CA ASN A 39 -11.87 -9.02 -0.32
C ASN A 39 -10.51 -9.28 0.35
N LEU A 40 -9.89 -10.42 0.07
CA LEU A 40 -8.56 -10.77 0.58
C LEU A 40 -7.50 -9.80 0.06
N SER A 41 -7.52 -9.50 -1.24
CA SER A 41 -6.62 -8.52 -1.84
C SER A 41 -6.79 -7.12 -1.23
N THR A 42 -8.04 -6.70 -0.99
CA THR A 42 -8.33 -5.42 -0.33
C THR A 42 -7.75 -5.39 1.09
N GLY A 43 -7.88 -6.49 1.84
CA GLY A 43 -7.26 -6.63 3.16
C GLY A 43 -5.73 -6.55 3.14
N ILE A 44 -5.08 -7.21 2.18
CA ILE A 44 -3.62 -7.11 1.98
C ILE A 44 -3.21 -5.68 1.64
N PHE A 45 -3.98 -5.00 0.80
CA PHE A 45 -3.72 -3.63 0.40
C PHE A 45 -3.81 -2.65 1.59
N LEU A 46 -4.81 -2.82 2.46
CA LEU A 46 -4.93 -2.06 3.70
C LEU A 46 -3.73 -2.29 4.63
N MET A 47 -3.24 -3.53 4.73
CA MET A 47 -2.07 -3.84 5.54
C MET A 47 -0.79 -3.21 4.97
N ALA A 48 -0.64 -3.22 3.64
CA ALA A 48 0.44 -2.53 2.96
C ALA A 48 0.41 -1.01 3.23
N ALA A 49 -0.79 -0.43 3.23
CA ALA A 49 -1.01 0.99 3.52
C ALA A 49 -0.62 1.36 4.95
N LEU A 50 -1.04 0.58 5.94
CA LEU A 50 -0.66 0.79 7.34
C LEU A 50 0.86 0.74 7.53
N LEU A 51 1.55 -0.22 6.90
CA LEU A 51 3.00 -0.33 6.96
C LEU A 51 3.70 0.89 6.34
N ALA A 52 3.25 1.35 5.18
CA ALA A 52 3.79 2.55 4.54
C ALA A 52 3.59 3.80 5.42
N LEU A 53 2.43 3.91 6.08
CA LEU A 53 2.10 5.01 6.97
C LEU A 53 3.00 5.01 8.23
N ILE A 54 3.24 3.84 8.84
CA ILE A 54 4.17 3.70 9.96
C ILE A 54 5.59 4.14 9.57
N VAL A 55 6.05 3.73 8.38
CA VAL A 55 7.37 4.13 7.88
C VAL A 55 7.43 5.63 7.61
N CYS A 56 6.37 6.19 7.01
CA CYS A 56 6.22 7.62 6.78
C CYS A 56 6.35 8.39 8.10
N ILE A 57 5.56 8.07 9.12
CA ILE A 57 5.62 8.73 10.44
C ILE A 57 7.03 8.66 11.04
N LYS A 58 7.63 7.46 11.08
CA LYS A 58 8.99 7.30 11.64
C LYS A 58 10.03 8.13 10.90
N SER A 59 9.94 8.15 9.57
CA SER A 59 10.87 8.92 8.74
C SER A 59 10.65 10.43 8.85
N SER A 60 9.40 10.88 9.04
CA SER A 60 9.06 12.28 9.30
C SER A 60 9.61 12.76 10.64
N ILE A 61 9.48 11.95 11.70
CA ILE A 61 10.08 12.25 13.01
C ILE A 61 11.60 12.35 12.89
N GLN A 62 12.21 11.42 12.15
CA GLN A 62 13.66 11.44 11.93
C GLN A 62 14.11 12.66 11.12
N PHE A 63 13.35 13.04 10.09
CA PHE A 63 13.60 14.24 9.30
C PHE A 63 13.53 15.49 10.17
N TYR A 64 12.49 15.62 11.00
CA TYR A 64 12.33 16.74 11.94
C TYR A 64 13.51 16.87 12.92
N ASN A 65 13.95 15.75 13.50
CA ASN A 65 15.04 15.74 14.48
C ASN A 65 16.41 15.98 13.85
N THR A 66 16.67 15.43 12.67
CA THR A 66 18.02 15.46 12.07
C THR A 66 18.20 16.55 11.02
N GLN A 67 17.11 17.18 10.58
CA GLN A 67 17.07 18.17 9.49
C GLN A 67 17.75 17.68 8.20
N LYS A 68 17.87 16.35 8.03
CA LYS A 68 18.52 15.72 6.88
C LYS A 68 17.49 15.02 6.02
N PHE A 69 17.47 15.38 4.75
CA PHE A 69 16.64 14.71 3.75
C PHE A 69 16.99 13.23 3.64
N GLN A 70 15.95 12.39 3.56
CA GLN A 70 16.09 10.95 3.37
C GLN A 70 15.16 10.50 2.27
N TRP A 71 15.71 9.83 1.25
CA TRP A 71 14.93 9.21 0.18
C TRP A 71 13.83 8.29 0.69
N LEU A 72 14.06 7.61 1.82
CA LEU A 72 13.07 6.75 2.46
C LEU A 72 11.79 7.52 2.86
N TRP A 73 11.96 8.76 3.33
CA TRP A 73 10.83 9.63 3.65
C TRP A 73 10.04 9.99 2.39
N PHE A 74 10.73 10.39 1.31
CA PHE A 74 10.09 10.72 0.04
C PHE A 74 9.31 9.53 -0.56
N PHE A 75 9.90 8.34 -0.57
CA PHE A 75 9.21 7.16 -1.09
C PHE A 75 8.02 6.76 -0.22
N SER A 76 8.15 6.76 1.12
CA SER A 76 7.05 6.40 2.00
C SER A 76 5.90 7.40 1.99
N THR A 77 6.20 8.71 1.88
CA THR A 77 5.18 9.75 1.74
C THR A 77 4.41 9.63 0.43
N THR A 78 5.12 9.49 -0.70
CA THR A 78 4.50 9.30 -2.02
C THR A 78 3.58 8.07 -2.01
N LEU A 79 4.05 6.97 -1.42
CA LEU A 79 3.31 5.72 -1.36
C LEU A 79 2.08 5.84 -0.43
N ALA A 80 2.21 6.49 0.74
CA ALA A 80 1.07 6.78 1.60
C ALA A 80 0.01 7.67 0.93
N ILE A 81 0.43 8.70 0.18
CA ILE A 81 -0.49 9.57 -0.57
C ILE A 81 -1.24 8.74 -1.62
N SER A 82 -0.55 7.87 -2.37
CA SER A 82 -1.20 7.02 -3.38
C SER A 82 -2.24 6.06 -2.78
N PHE A 83 -2.01 5.57 -1.56
CA PHE A 83 -3.01 4.77 -0.85
C PHE A 83 -4.22 5.59 -0.40
N ILE A 84 -4.00 6.81 0.09
CA ILE A 84 -5.10 7.71 0.48
C ILE A 84 -5.95 8.04 -0.75
N THR A 85 -5.35 8.38 -1.88
CA THR A 85 -6.10 8.70 -3.10
C THR A 85 -6.89 7.50 -3.62
N ALA A 86 -6.28 6.31 -3.63
CA ALA A 86 -6.98 5.08 -4.01
C ALA A 86 -8.16 4.77 -3.08
N PHE A 87 -7.99 4.96 -1.77
CA PHE A 87 -9.03 4.72 -0.77
C PHE A 87 -10.17 5.74 -0.87
N VAL A 88 -9.85 7.03 -1.05
CA VAL A 88 -10.84 8.09 -1.28
C VAL A 88 -11.63 7.82 -2.55
N TYR A 89 -10.96 7.44 -3.64
CA TYR A 89 -11.61 7.07 -4.89
C TYR A 89 -12.58 5.89 -4.71
N TYR A 90 -12.17 4.88 -3.94
CA TYR A 90 -13.03 3.74 -3.61
C TYR A 90 -14.27 4.16 -2.81
N LEU A 91 -14.12 5.07 -1.83
CA LEU A 91 -15.25 5.56 -1.04
C LEU A 91 -16.24 6.41 -1.84
N ILE A 92 -15.76 7.22 -2.78
CA ILE A 92 -16.62 8.10 -3.59
C ILE A 92 -17.44 7.29 -4.60
N ASN A 93 -16.89 6.19 -5.13
CA ASN A 93 -17.52 5.38 -6.18
C ASN A 93 -18.28 4.14 -5.65
N LYS A 94 -18.52 4.08 -4.34
CA LYS A 94 -19.27 3.01 -3.68
C LYS A 94 -20.61 3.53 -3.19
#